data_AF-A0A968H0V8-F1
#
_entry.id   AF-A0A968H0V8-F1
#
_cell.length_a   1.000
_cell.length_b   1.000
_cell.length_c   1.000
_cell.angle_alpha   90.00
_cell.angle_beta   90.00
_cell.angle_gamma   90.00
#
_symmetry.space_group_name_H-M   'P 1'
#
loop_
_entity.id
_entity.type
_entity.pdbx_description
1 polymer ?
#
loop_
_entity_poly.entity_id
_entity_poly.type
_entity_poly.pdbx_seq_one_letter_code
_entity_poly.pdbx_strand_id
1 'polypeptide(L)'
;MTILARWRPTRWTAGVARLAIVVALLAGCGEAPGTPAASTSAPTASVAGPSPTAQACRPVEAPAVTNGWRERTFYEIFVRSFADADGDGIGDIAGLTAKLDYLNDGDAGTTDDLGVTGIWLMPVAEASSYHGYDVTDYEAVESDYGTTDGLRGFVDAAHQRGIAVIVDFVPNHTSSEHPWFRDALRGGDHREWYVWSDEDPGWPPVAGPNPWHAAPNGSPFYYGAFSDRMPDLNLANPEVTAELERIAAFWLVEVGVDGFRIDAAKHLVEEGPAAQTNTAASHRWLEAFREAIAAIKPEAWWSVRCST
;
A
#
# COMPACT_ATOMS: atom_id res chain seq x y z
N MET A 1 -25.46 -45.29 -26.01
CA MET A 1 -24.19 -45.60 -26.69
C MET A 1 -23.11 -44.78 -25.99
N THR A 2 -22.28 -45.42 -25.18
CA THR A 2 -21.53 -44.76 -24.10
C THR A 2 -20.11 -44.42 -24.53
N ILE A 3 -19.72 -43.15 -24.46
CA ILE A 3 -18.34 -42.72 -24.73
C ILE A 3 -17.66 -42.41 -23.40
N LEU A 4 -16.69 -43.25 -23.04
CA LEU A 4 -15.82 -43.07 -21.88
C LEU A 4 -14.52 -42.39 -22.33
N ALA A 5 -14.33 -41.13 -21.96
CA ALA A 5 -13.03 -40.47 -22.05
C ALA A 5 -12.16 -40.90 -20.86
N ARG A 6 -11.06 -41.63 -21.11
CA ARG A 6 -10.06 -41.98 -20.09
C ARG A 6 -8.92 -40.97 -20.09
N TRP A 7 -8.75 -40.26 -18.98
CA TRP A 7 -7.57 -39.43 -18.73
C TRP A 7 -6.49 -40.25 -18.01
N ARG A 8 -5.22 -40.05 -18.34
CA ARG A 8 -4.05 -40.62 -17.64
C ARG A 8 -2.95 -39.55 -17.55
N PRO A 9 -2.37 -39.30 -16.36
CA PRO A 9 -1.23 -38.39 -16.23
C PRO A 9 0.09 -39.14 -16.47
N THR A 10 1.03 -38.50 -17.17
CA THR A 10 2.40 -39.01 -17.34
C THR A 10 3.35 -38.20 -16.46
N ARG A 11 4.04 -38.88 -15.54
CA ARG A 11 5.09 -38.30 -14.70
C ARG A 11 6.34 -38.07 -15.55
N TRP A 12 7.00 -36.92 -15.40
CA TRP A 12 8.38 -36.74 -15.83
C TRP A 12 9.33 -36.90 -14.65
N THR A 13 10.33 -37.77 -14.83
CA THR A 13 11.34 -38.11 -13.82
C THR A 13 12.61 -37.28 -14.01
N ALA A 14 13.25 -36.93 -12.89
CA ALA A 14 14.54 -36.23 -12.89
C ALA A 14 15.66 -37.04 -13.59
N GLY A 15 16.62 -36.31 -14.17
CA GLY A 15 17.87 -36.86 -14.69
C GLY A 15 19.08 -36.16 -14.06
N VAL A 16 19.91 -36.92 -13.34
CA VAL A 16 21.17 -36.46 -12.74
C VAL A 16 22.31 -37.39 -13.16
N ALA A 17 23.37 -36.83 -13.74
CA ALA A 17 24.64 -37.47 -14.14
C ALA A 17 25.57 -36.38 -14.71
N ARG A 18 26.86 -36.18 -14.39
CA ARG A 18 27.88 -36.74 -13.43
C ARG A 18 28.76 -35.52 -12.96
N LEU A 19 29.92 -35.57 -12.29
CA LEU A 19 30.87 -36.64 -11.92
C LEU A 19 31.72 -36.28 -10.68
N ALA A 20 32.15 -37.34 -9.98
CA ALA A 20 33.35 -37.53 -9.16
C ALA A 20 34.69 -36.88 -9.67
N ILE A 21 35.81 -36.74 -8.94
CA ILE A 21 36.27 -36.97 -7.52
C ILE A 21 37.66 -36.28 -7.39
N VAL A 22 38.12 -35.89 -6.18
CA VAL A 22 39.42 -36.26 -5.53
C VAL A 22 39.58 -35.51 -4.19
N VAL A 23 40.13 -36.22 -3.19
CA VAL A 23 40.31 -35.84 -1.78
C VAL A 23 41.73 -35.31 -1.51
N ALA A 24 41.88 -34.36 -0.57
CA ALA A 24 43.05 -34.27 0.30
C ALA A 24 42.69 -33.64 1.67
N LEU A 25 42.80 -34.42 2.74
CA LEU A 25 42.77 -33.95 4.13
C LEU A 25 44.19 -33.51 4.55
N LEU A 26 44.30 -32.59 5.52
CA LEU A 26 45.02 -32.84 6.78
C LEU A 26 44.76 -31.70 7.79
N ALA A 27 44.86 -32.05 9.08
CA ALA A 27 44.51 -31.18 10.21
C ALA A 27 45.74 -30.50 10.84
N GLY A 28 45.50 -29.43 11.60
CA GLY A 28 46.52 -28.78 12.43
C GLY A 28 45.89 -27.93 13.54
N CYS A 29 45.88 -28.44 14.77
CA CYS A 29 45.55 -27.67 15.97
C CYS A 29 46.83 -26.99 16.50
N GLY A 30 46.73 -25.84 17.17
CA GLY A 30 47.87 -25.22 17.83
C GLY A 30 47.56 -23.88 18.47
N GLU A 31 47.43 -23.87 19.79
CA GLU A 31 47.25 -22.68 20.63
C GLU A 31 48.38 -22.64 21.67
N ALA A 32 49.04 -21.49 21.85
CA ALA A 32 50.02 -21.26 22.93
C ALA A 32 50.25 -19.75 23.20
N PRO A 33 50.33 -19.30 24.48
CA PRO A 33 50.49 -17.90 24.85
C PRO A 33 51.90 -17.53 25.40
N GLY A 34 52.15 -16.22 25.60
CA GLY A 34 53.33 -15.63 26.25
C GLY A 34 54.16 -14.77 25.29
N THR A 35 54.88 -13.70 25.68
CA THR A 35 55.25 -13.15 27.02
C THR A 35 55.67 -11.65 26.82
N PRO A 36 56.31 -10.97 27.80
CA PRO A 36 55.74 -10.14 28.86
C PRO A 36 55.63 -8.62 28.52
N ALA A 37 55.05 -7.87 29.46
CA ALA A 37 55.07 -6.40 29.45
C ALA A 37 56.48 -5.81 29.63
N ALA A 38 56.76 -4.69 28.96
CA ALA A 38 57.89 -3.81 29.22
C ALA A 38 57.39 -2.38 29.43
N SER A 39 57.71 -1.79 30.59
CA SER A 39 57.30 -0.44 30.96
C SER A 39 58.36 0.57 30.54
N THR A 40 58.02 1.50 29.64
CA THR A 40 58.87 2.65 29.30
C THR A 40 58.08 3.95 29.36
N SER A 41 58.24 4.68 30.46
CA SER A 41 57.73 6.03 30.63
C SER A 41 58.59 7.04 29.86
N ALA A 42 57.98 7.83 28.98
CA ALA A 42 58.56 9.05 28.43
C ALA A 42 57.51 10.18 28.51
N PRO A 43 57.89 11.43 28.83
CA PRO A 43 56.94 12.50 29.07
C PRO A 43 56.58 13.24 27.77
N THR A 44 55.29 13.54 27.58
CA THR A 44 54.84 14.45 26.52
C THR A 44 53.90 15.47 27.13
N ALA A 45 54.32 16.75 27.12
CA ALA A 45 53.46 17.86 27.50
C ALA A 45 52.30 17.97 26.51
N SER A 46 51.06 18.08 27.00
CA SER A 46 49.90 18.40 26.17
C SER A 46 49.55 19.87 26.34
N VAL A 47 49.59 20.60 25.23
CA VAL A 47 49.20 22.01 25.15
C VAL A 47 47.68 22.09 25.22
N ALA A 48 47.15 22.99 26.04
CA ALA A 48 45.72 23.28 26.08
C ALA A 48 45.27 23.94 24.75
N GLY A 49 44.76 23.12 23.82
CA GLY A 49 44.03 23.61 22.66
C GLY A 49 42.66 24.19 23.08
N PRO A 50 42.11 25.17 22.34
CA PRO A 50 40.79 25.70 22.63
C PRO A 50 39.73 24.60 22.48
N SER A 51 38.85 24.47 23.48
CA SER A 51 37.70 23.57 23.38
C SER A 51 36.83 23.96 22.19
N PRO A 52 36.40 23.01 21.34
CA PRO A 52 35.44 23.32 20.29
C PRO A 52 34.11 23.67 20.96
N THR A 53 33.66 24.91 20.80
CA THR A 53 32.27 25.29 21.10
C THR A 53 31.35 24.47 20.23
N ALA A 54 30.58 23.57 20.86
CA ALA A 54 29.54 22.81 20.19
C ALA A 54 28.52 23.79 19.61
N GLN A 55 28.56 24.00 18.30
CA GLN A 55 27.63 24.83 17.59
C GLN A 55 26.29 24.08 17.57
N ALA A 56 25.31 24.59 18.32
CA ALA A 56 24.01 23.96 18.43
C ALA A 56 23.40 23.77 17.03
N CYS A 57 23.00 22.53 16.72
CA CYS A 57 22.31 22.23 15.48
C CYS A 57 20.99 23.02 15.48
N ARG A 58 20.91 24.05 14.63
CA ARG A 58 19.65 24.76 14.42
C ARG A 58 18.78 23.83 13.57
N PRO A 59 17.51 23.58 13.93
CA PRO A 59 16.59 22.92 13.01
C PRO A 59 16.61 23.69 11.69
N VAL A 60 16.86 22.98 10.59
CA VAL A 60 16.49 23.49 9.27
C VAL A 60 14.97 23.45 9.28
N GLU A 61 14.36 24.63 9.26
CA GLU A 61 12.92 24.76 9.14
C GLU A 61 12.56 24.22 7.75
N ALA A 62 11.95 23.03 7.71
CA ALA A 62 11.59 22.37 6.45
C ALA A 62 10.76 23.36 5.60
N PRO A 63 10.99 23.44 4.28
CA PRO A 63 10.26 24.36 3.44
C PRO A 63 8.77 24.06 3.60
N ALA A 64 8.02 25.04 4.12
CA ALA A 64 6.60 24.88 4.33
C ALA A 64 5.94 24.44 3.01
N VAL A 65 5.00 23.51 3.11
CA VAL A 65 4.25 22.92 1.98
C VAL A 65 3.25 23.97 1.44
N THR A 66 3.76 25.10 0.95
CA THR A 66 2.96 26.29 0.59
C THR A 66 2.24 26.16 -0.75
N ASN A 67 2.70 25.23 -1.59
CA ASN A 67 2.25 25.11 -2.96
C ASN A 67 1.27 23.93 -3.04
N GLY A 68 0.01 24.23 -3.38
CA GLY A 68 -1.04 23.24 -3.54
C GLY A 68 -0.80 22.31 -4.74
N TRP A 69 -1.53 21.19 -4.78
CA TRP A 69 -1.32 20.06 -5.70
C TRP A 69 -1.07 20.40 -7.18
N ARG A 70 -1.59 21.53 -7.69
CA ARG A 70 -1.42 21.97 -9.10
C ARG A 70 0.01 22.34 -9.49
N GLU A 71 0.85 22.63 -8.52
CA GLU A 71 2.24 23.06 -8.73
C GLU A 71 3.24 21.91 -8.48
N ARG A 72 2.75 20.67 -8.35
CA ARG A 72 3.56 19.51 -7.99
C ARG A 72 3.70 18.52 -9.14
N THR A 73 4.88 17.95 -9.23
CA THR A 73 5.19 16.82 -10.11
C THR A 73 5.05 15.56 -9.29
N PHE A 74 4.02 14.77 -9.58
CA PHE A 74 3.79 13.47 -8.93
C PHE A 74 4.54 12.35 -9.64
N TYR A 75 5.06 11.42 -8.87
CA TYR A 75 5.61 10.15 -9.33
C TYR A 75 4.78 9.00 -8.77
N GLU A 76 4.18 8.19 -9.65
CA GLU A 76 3.38 7.02 -9.31
C GLU A 76 4.30 5.83 -9.03
N ILE A 77 4.15 5.19 -7.86
CA ILE A 77 5.00 4.09 -7.39
C ILE A 77 4.15 2.88 -7.03
N PHE A 78 4.49 1.74 -7.64
CA PHE A 78 4.09 0.43 -7.16
C PHE A 78 5.18 -0.12 -6.23
N VAL A 79 4.98 -0.02 -4.91
CA VAL A 79 5.99 -0.36 -3.88
C VAL A 79 6.66 -1.69 -4.18
N ARG A 80 5.83 -2.73 -4.40
CA ARG A 80 6.19 -4.12 -4.77
C ARG A 80 7.23 -4.28 -5.88
N SER A 81 7.41 -3.30 -6.74
CA SER A 81 8.27 -3.36 -7.94
C SER A 81 9.32 -2.25 -7.99
N PHE A 82 9.45 -1.42 -6.95
CA PHE A 82 10.29 -0.22 -6.99
C PHE A 82 11.70 -0.44 -6.42
N ALA A 83 11.81 -0.88 -5.16
CA ALA A 83 13.08 -1.16 -4.51
C ALA A 83 12.90 -2.16 -3.36
N ASP A 84 13.69 -3.23 -3.41
CA ASP A 84 13.81 -4.30 -2.40
C ASP A 84 15.03 -3.99 -1.51
N ALA A 85 14.85 -4.01 -0.19
CA ALA A 85 15.88 -3.76 0.82
C ALA A 85 16.34 -5.00 1.61
N ASP A 86 15.54 -6.07 1.69
CA ASP A 86 15.87 -7.27 2.49
C ASP A 86 16.33 -8.48 1.66
N GLY A 87 16.09 -8.44 0.35
CA GLY A 87 16.54 -9.40 -0.65
C GLY A 87 15.57 -10.54 -0.94
N ASP A 88 14.31 -10.46 -0.53
CA ASP A 88 13.30 -11.49 -0.81
C ASP A 88 12.78 -11.48 -2.27
N GLY A 89 13.04 -10.41 -3.03
CA GLY A 89 12.61 -10.19 -4.41
C GLY A 89 11.35 -9.34 -4.56
N ILE A 90 10.83 -8.77 -3.48
CA ILE A 90 9.66 -7.90 -3.42
C ILE A 90 10.11 -6.49 -2.99
N GLY A 91 9.58 -5.46 -3.63
CA GLY A 91 9.84 -4.08 -3.21
C GLY A 91 9.06 -3.68 -1.97
N ASP A 92 9.72 -3.02 -1.03
CA ASP A 92 9.23 -2.72 0.32
C ASP A 92 9.40 -1.23 0.71
N ILE A 93 8.85 -0.85 1.87
CA ILE A 93 8.87 0.55 2.34
C ILE A 93 10.27 1.03 2.75
N ALA A 94 11.14 0.16 3.28
CA ALA A 94 12.52 0.52 3.60
C ALA A 94 13.33 0.72 2.30
N GLY A 95 13.12 -0.12 1.29
CA GLY A 95 13.68 0.04 -0.05
C GLY A 95 13.23 1.33 -0.72
N LEU A 96 11.93 1.63 -0.67
CA LEU A 96 11.36 2.91 -1.12
C LEU A 96 11.97 4.11 -0.38
N THR A 97 12.09 4.03 0.95
CA THR A 97 12.72 5.08 1.78
C THR A 97 14.19 5.31 1.37
N ALA A 98 14.94 4.24 1.11
CA ALA A 98 16.33 4.31 0.63
C ALA A 98 16.48 4.87 -0.80
N LYS A 99 15.37 5.16 -1.50
CA LYS A 99 15.34 5.83 -2.82
C LYS A 99 14.81 7.27 -2.75
N LEU A 100 14.51 7.82 -1.58
CA LEU A 100 14.06 9.20 -1.47
C LEU A 100 15.04 10.19 -2.11
N ASP A 101 16.35 10.06 -1.88
CA ASP A 101 17.36 10.96 -2.47
C ASP A 101 17.50 10.82 -3.99
N TYR A 102 17.04 9.72 -4.59
CA TYR A 102 16.93 9.58 -6.05
C TYR A 102 15.68 10.30 -6.59
N LEU A 103 14.59 10.31 -5.81
CA LEU A 103 13.33 10.96 -6.17
C LEU A 103 13.42 12.48 -6.00
N ASN A 104 13.90 12.94 -4.83
CA ASN A 104 14.22 14.31 -4.49
C ASN A 104 15.06 14.34 -3.20
N ASP A 105 16.27 14.90 -3.21
CA ASP A 105 17.16 14.96 -2.04
C ASP A 105 16.84 16.12 -1.06
N GLY A 106 15.97 17.05 -1.47
CA GLY A 106 15.57 18.24 -0.73
C GLY A 106 16.42 19.49 -1.02
N ASP A 107 17.47 19.41 -1.85
CA ASP A 107 18.28 20.57 -2.26
C ASP A 107 17.86 21.06 -3.66
N ALA A 108 17.26 22.25 -3.72
CA ALA A 108 16.88 22.90 -4.97
C ALA A 108 18.07 23.29 -5.89
N GLY A 109 19.32 23.09 -5.43
CA GLY A 109 20.54 23.20 -6.23
C GLY A 109 20.98 21.89 -6.91
N THR A 110 20.40 20.74 -6.54
CA THR A 110 20.68 19.43 -7.15
C THR A 110 20.14 19.36 -8.59
N THR A 111 20.79 18.55 -9.43
CA THR A 111 20.43 18.43 -10.87
C THR A 111 20.48 17.00 -11.41
N ASP A 112 20.76 16.03 -10.55
CA ASP A 112 20.94 14.60 -10.84
C ASP A 112 19.97 13.69 -10.07
N ASP A 113 19.10 14.26 -9.23
CA ASP A 113 17.87 13.65 -8.73
C ASP A 113 16.71 13.83 -9.74
N LEU A 114 15.53 13.30 -9.43
CA LEU A 114 14.34 13.46 -10.28
C LEU A 114 13.54 14.74 -9.98
N GLY A 115 13.77 15.41 -8.84
CA GLY A 115 13.12 16.65 -8.43
C GLY A 115 11.60 16.54 -8.20
N VAL A 116 11.07 15.36 -7.86
CA VAL A 116 9.62 15.18 -7.68
C VAL A 116 9.14 15.79 -6.38
N THR A 117 7.94 16.36 -6.38
CA THR A 117 7.36 17.06 -5.21
C THR A 117 6.07 16.42 -4.71
N GLY A 118 5.65 15.33 -5.35
CA GLY A 118 4.62 14.43 -4.86
C GLY A 118 4.97 12.98 -5.20
N ILE A 119 4.61 12.06 -4.31
CA ILE A 119 4.59 10.62 -4.56
C ILE A 119 3.14 10.18 -4.48
N TRP A 120 2.70 9.39 -5.46
CA TRP A 120 1.45 8.64 -5.40
C TRP A 120 1.80 7.16 -5.25
N LEU A 121 1.48 6.58 -4.10
CA LEU A 121 1.59 5.14 -3.91
C LEU A 121 0.32 4.46 -4.43
N MET A 122 0.50 3.45 -5.28
CA MET A 122 -0.51 2.41 -5.50
C MET A 122 -0.93 1.76 -4.16
N PRO A 123 -2.02 0.96 -4.09
CA PRO A 123 -2.57 0.52 -2.80
C PRO A 123 -1.51 -0.10 -1.88
N VAL A 124 -1.44 0.43 -0.66
CA VAL A 124 -0.50 0.01 0.41
C VAL A 124 -1.19 -0.66 1.59
N ALA A 125 -2.53 -0.70 1.60
CA ALA A 125 -3.30 -1.44 2.60
C ALA A 125 -3.21 -2.95 2.34
N GLU A 126 -3.35 -3.77 3.38
CA GLU A 126 -3.36 -5.23 3.27
C GLU A 126 -4.47 -5.71 2.33
N ALA A 127 -4.14 -6.62 1.41
CA ALA A 127 -5.05 -7.09 0.36
C ALA A 127 -4.88 -8.57 0.03
N SER A 128 -5.89 -9.17 -0.62
CA SER A 128 -5.80 -10.58 -1.05
C SER A 128 -5.18 -10.80 -2.44
N SER A 129 -4.82 -9.74 -3.17
CA SER A 129 -4.15 -9.85 -4.47
C SER A 129 -2.88 -9.01 -4.59
N TYR A 130 -2.01 -9.47 -5.48
CA TYR A 130 -0.74 -8.83 -5.87
C TYR A 130 -0.85 -7.32 -6.19
N HIS A 131 -2.00 -6.85 -6.69
CA HIS A 131 -2.20 -5.45 -7.09
C HIS A 131 -2.80 -4.55 -5.99
N GLY A 132 -3.24 -5.12 -4.85
CA GLY A 132 -3.63 -4.35 -3.66
C GLY A 132 -5.04 -3.72 -3.66
N TYR A 133 -5.83 -3.85 -4.73
CA TYR A 133 -7.15 -3.20 -4.83
C TYR A 133 -8.29 -3.95 -4.13
N ASP A 134 -8.12 -5.23 -3.82
CA ASP A 134 -9.03 -6.04 -3.01
C ASP A 134 -8.59 -6.04 -1.54
N VAL A 135 -8.85 -4.93 -0.85
CA VAL A 135 -8.44 -4.70 0.55
C VAL A 135 -9.06 -5.73 1.50
N THR A 136 -8.26 -6.28 2.40
CA THR A 136 -8.65 -7.22 3.47
C THR A 136 -8.55 -6.62 4.88
N ASP A 137 -7.70 -5.59 5.06
CA ASP A 137 -7.67 -4.73 6.24
C ASP A 137 -7.24 -3.30 5.82
N TYR A 138 -8.10 -2.31 6.06
CA TYR A 138 -7.87 -0.92 5.69
C TYR A 138 -6.90 -0.16 6.61
N GLU A 139 -6.59 -0.66 7.81
CA GLU A 139 -5.74 0.01 8.80
C GLU A 139 -4.38 -0.67 8.99
N ALA A 140 -4.18 -1.82 8.35
CA ALA A 140 -2.88 -2.46 8.18
C ALA A 140 -2.23 -2.07 6.86
N VAL A 141 -0.92 -1.86 6.88
CA VAL A 141 -0.09 -1.86 5.66
C VAL A 141 0.12 -3.31 5.22
N GLU A 142 0.12 -3.52 3.90
CA GLU A 142 0.45 -4.80 3.25
C GLU A 142 1.71 -5.42 3.85
N SER A 143 1.55 -6.65 4.34
CA SER A 143 2.59 -7.38 5.08
C SER A 143 3.86 -7.62 4.27
N ASP A 144 3.76 -7.80 2.95
CA ASP A 144 4.91 -7.88 2.04
C ASP A 144 5.68 -6.53 1.91
N TYR A 145 5.08 -5.39 2.28
CA TYR A 145 5.73 -4.06 2.20
C TYR A 145 6.34 -3.59 3.52
N GLY A 146 5.96 -4.22 4.64
CA GLY A 146 6.48 -3.91 5.97
C GLY A 146 5.39 -3.64 7.02
N THR A 147 5.36 -2.41 7.56
CA THR A 147 4.46 -2.05 8.67
C THR A 147 3.96 -0.61 8.55
N THR A 148 2.82 -0.32 9.21
CA THR A 148 2.27 1.03 9.35
C THR A 148 3.27 2.03 9.96
N ASP A 149 4.08 1.61 10.94
CA ASP A 149 5.15 2.44 11.53
C ASP A 149 6.30 2.68 10.55
N GLY A 150 6.63 1.70 9.71
CA GLY A 150 7.56 1.90 8.59
C GLY A 150 7.04 2.94 7.60
N LEU A 151 5.75 2.89 7.26
CA LEU A 151 5.14 3.85 6.33
C LEU A 151 5.07 5.26 6.91
N ARG A 152 4.75 5.42 8.20
CA ARG A 152 4.88 6.70 8.92
C ARG A 152 6.29 7.28 8.78
N GLY A 153 7.31 6.47 9.05
CA GLY A 153 8.71 6.88 8.91
C GLY A 153 9.10 7.27 7.48
N PHE A 154 8.55 6.61 6.47
CA PHE A 154 8.70 7.00 5.06
C PHE A 154 8.05 8.37 4.78
N VAL A 155 6.81 8.59 5.23
CA VAL A 155 6.07 9.85 5.04
C VAL A 155 6.83 11.01 5.71
N ASP A 156 7.27 10.84 6.96
CA ASP A 156 8.09 11.83 7.67
C ASP A 156 9.40 12.15 6.91
N ALA A 157 10.05 11.14 6.33
CA ALA A 157 11.28 11.32 5.56
C ALA A 157 11.06 11.99 4.19
N ALA A 158 9.90 11.76 3.56
CA ALA A 158 9.46 12.44 2.35
C ALA A 158 9.13 13.92 2.63
N HIS A 159 8.40 14.20 3.72
CA HIS A 159 8.06 15.56 4.16
C HIS A 159 9.30 16.42 4.45
N GLN A 160 10.35 15.82 5.03
CA GLN A 160 11.65 16.50 5.24
C GLN A 160 12.31 17.00 3.94
N ARG A 161 11.98 16.39 2.79
CA ARG A 161 12.44 16.76 1.45
C ARG A 161 11.43 17.63 0.68
N GLY A 162 10.33 18.05 1.32
CA GLY A 162 9.23 18.80 0.70
C GLY A 162 8.35 17.96 -0.24
N ILE A 163 8.56 16.65 -0.29
CA ILE A 163 7.77 15.68 -1.05
C ILE A 163 6.51 15.37 -0.23
N ALA A 164 5.35 15.50 -0.83
CA ALA A 164 4.10 15.05 -0.23
C ALA A 164 3.74 13.64 -0.70
N VAL A 165 3.01 12.89 0.12
CA VAL A 165 2.66 11.48 -0.17
C VAL A 165 1.14 11.33 -0.21
N ILE A 166 0.60 10.89 -1.35
CA ILE A 166 -0.79 10.41 -1.45
C ILE A 166 -0.81 8.90 -1.68
N VAL A 167 -1.87 8.25 -1.23
CA VAL A 167 -2.08 6.81 -1.44
C VAL A 167 -3.36 6.56 -2.26
N ASP A 168 -3.42 5.42 -2.94
CA ASP A 168 -4.69 4.89 -3.43
C ASP A 168 -5.63 4.55 -2.28
N PHE A 169 -6.90 4.96 -2.41
CA PHE A 169 -7.98 4.62 -1.49
C PHE A 169 -9.13 3.99 -2.27
N VAL A 170 -9.62 2.84 -1.80
CA VAL A 170 -10.62 2.01 -2.48
C VAL A 170 -11.92 1.95 -1.64
N PRO A 171 -12.82 2.94 -1.75
CA PRO A 171 -14.08 2.96 -0.99
C PRO A 171 -15.20 2.14 -1.64
N ASN A 172 -15.02 1.66 -2.87
CA ASN A 172 -16.07 1.02 -3.66
C ASN A 172 -16.39 -0.40 -3.22
N HIS A 173 -15.36 -1.18 -2.88
CA HIS A 173 -15.45 -2.61 -2.64
C HIS A 173 -14.34 -3.03 -1.69
N THR A 174 -14.57 -4.15 -1.00
CA THR A 174 -13.50 -4.84 -0.26
C THR A 174 -13.09 -6.10 -1.02
N SER A 175 -12.08 -6.82 -0.54
CA SER A 175 -11.95 -8.24 -0.85
C SER A 175 -13.18 -9.02 -0.40
N SER A 176 -13.51 -10.10 -1.11
CA SER A 176 -14.44 -11.11 -0.62
C SER A 176 -13.89 -11.87 0.59
N GLU A 177 -12.60 -11.73 0.92
CA GLU A 177 -11.95 -12.27 2.13
C GLU A 177 -11.99 -11.30 3.32
N HIS A 178 -12.37 -10.03 3.10
CA HIS A 178 -12.49 -9.01 4.15
C HIS A 178 -13.43 -9.47 5.28
N PRO A 179 -13.10 -9.23 6.57
CA PRO A 179 -13.92 -9.65 7.71
C PRO A 179 -15.39 -9.22 7.62
N TRP A 180 -15.64 -7.98 7.19
CA TRP A 180 -17.01 -7.47 6.95
C TRP A 180 -17.80 -8.32 5.95
N PHE A 181 -17.25 -8.67 4.79
CA PHE A 181 -17.97 -9.51 3.82
C PHE A 181 -18.17 -10.93 4.32
N ARG A 182 -17.16 -11.49 5.01
CA ARG A 182 -17.25 -12.82 5.65
C ARG A 182 -18.32 -12.85 6.75
N ASP A 183 -18.62 -11.72 7.38
CA ASP A 183 -19.72 -11.55 8.31
C ASP A 183 -21.07 -11.35 7.60
N ALA A 184 -21.13 -10.48 6.60
CA ALA A 184 -22.31 -10.22 5.78
C ALA A 184 -22.86 -11.48 5.06
N LEU A 185 -21.96 -12.34 4.57
CA LEU A 185 -22.27 -13.66 4.00
C LEU A 185 -22.94 -14.61 4.99
N ARG A 186 -22.69 -14.45 6.30
CA ARG A 186 -23.27 -15.26 7.37
C ARG A 186 -24.55 -14.64 7.94
N GLY A 187 -24.96 -13.46 7.46
CA GLY A 187 -26.07 -12.69 8.03
C GLY A 187 -25.73 -12.04 9.37
N GLY A 188 -24.45 -11.69 9.59
CA GLY A 188 -24.00 -10.94 10.77
C GLY A 188 -24.30 -9.44 10.67
N ASP A 189 -23.70 -8.66 11.56
CA ASP A 189 -23.98 -7.22 11.73
C ASP A 189 -23.63 -6.41 10.46
N HIS A 190 -22.62 -6.83 9.71
CA HIS A 190 -22.21 -6.18 8.45
C HIS A 190 -23.10 -6.56 7.25
N ARG A 191 -24.24 -7.24 7.46
CA ARG A 191 -25.11 -7.71 6.38
C ARG A 191 -25.49 -6.60 5.40
N GLU A 192 -25.96 -5.47 5.92
CA GLU A 192 -26.42 -4.32 5.13
C GLU A 192 -25.27 -3.39 4.66
N TRP A 193 -24.01 -3.78 4.88
CA TRP A 193 -22.83 -3.06 4.38
C TRP A 193 -22.49 -3.41 2.93
N TYR A 194 -23.15 -4.42 2.35
CA TYR A 194 -22.98 -4.84 0.96
C TYR A 194 -24.34 -4.86 0.25
N VAL A 195 -24.33 -4.80 -1.07
CA VAL A 195 -25.55 -4.78 -1.89
C VAL A 195 -25.99 -6.20 -2.22
N TRP A 196 -27.24 -6.56 -1.87
CA TRP A 196 -27.79 -7.92 -2.01
C TRP A 196 -29.09 -7.97 -2.82
N SER A 197 -29.40 -9.17 -3.34
CA SER A 197 -30.69 -9.53 -3.93
C SER A 197 -30.98 -11.02 -3.65
N ASP A 198 -32.26 -11.40 -3.45
CA ASP A 198 -32.62 -12.80 -3.22
C ASP A 198 -32.50 -13.66 -4.50
N GLU A 199 -32.78 -13.05 -5.66
CA GLU A 199 -32.68 -13.63 -7.01
C GLU A 199 -31.65 -12.87 -7.85
N ASP A 200 -31.13 -13.45 -8.94
CA ASP A 200 -30.27 -12.77 -9.91
C ASP A 200 -31.06 -11.67 -10.64
N PRO A 201 -30.71 -10.37 -10.45
CA PRO A 201 -31.43 -9.28 -11.11
C PRO A 201 -31.16 -9.17 -12.62
N GLY A 202 -30.18 -9.89 -13.15
CA GLY A 202 -29.84 -9.90 -14.58
C GLY A 202 -29.36 -8.55 -15.12
N TRP A 203 -28.70 -7.73 -14.29
CA TRP A 203 -28.19 -6.43 -14.71
C TRP A 203 -27.05 -6.57 -15.74
N PRO A 204 -26.94 -5.64 -16.71
CA PRO A 204 -25.92 -5.74 -17.75
C PRO A 204 -24.50 -5.55 -17.17
N PRO A 205 -23.47 -6.18 -17.81
CA PRO A 205 -22.06 -6.02 -17.41
C PRO A 205 -21.60 -4.56 -17.36
N VAL A 206 -20.71 -4.24 -16.43
CA VAL A 206 -20.28 -2.86 -16.13
C VAL A 206 -18.76 -2.67 -16.17
N ALA A 207 -18.00 -3.35 -15.32
CA ALA A 207 -16.53 -3.45 -15.38
C ALA A 207 -16.09 -4.90 -15.55
N GLY A 208 -16.63 -5.79 -14.72
CA GLY A 208 -16.53 -7.24 -14.85
C GLY A 208 -17.53 -7.85 -15.85
N PRO A 209 -17.44 -9.17 -16.09
CA PRO A 209 -18.29 -9.89 -17.04
C PRO A 209 -19.74 -10.09 -16.58
N ASN A 210 -20.01 -10.02 -15.28
CA ASN A 210 -21.33 -10.04 -14.64
C ASN A 210 -21.19 -9.31 -13.30
N PRO A 211 -22.05 -8.34 -12.94
CA PRO A 211 -21.95 -7.65 -11.65
C PRO A 211 -22.68 -8.39 -10.52
N TRP A 212 -23.55 -9.36 -10.78
CA TRP A 212 -24.28 -10.09 -9.74
C TRP A 212 -23.76 -11.53 -9.57
N HIS A 213 -23.33 -11.86 -8.36
CA HIS A 213 -22.67 -13.12 -8.04
C HIS A 213 -23.48 -13.88 -6.99
N ALA A 214 -23.69 -15.19 -7.18
CA ALA A 214 -24.35 -16.02 -6.19
C ALA A 214 -23.45 -16.21 -4.96
N ALA A 215 -24.00 -16.11 -3.75
CA ALA A 215 -23.33 -16.57 -2.53
C ALA A 215 -23.04 -18.09 -2.61
N PRO A 216 -22.12 -18.65 -1.79
CA PRO A 216 -21.67 -20.04 -1.90
C PRO A 216 -22.76 -21.12 -1.80
N ASN A 217 -23.93 -20.78 -1.26
CA ASN A 217 -25.12 -21.62 -1.14
C ASN A 217 -26.15 -21.44 -2.31
N GLY A 218 -25.87 -20.55 -3.27
CA GLY A 218 -26.68 -20.29 -4.47
C GLY A 218 -27.66 -19.11 -4.38
N SER A 219 -27.93 -18.60 -3.18
CA SER A 219 -28.74 -17.39 -2.91
C SER A 219 -28.55 -16.99 -1.44
N PRO A 220 -28.44 -15.70 -1.10
CA PRO A 220 -28.66 -14.52 -1.94
C PRO A 220 -27.55 -14.26 -2.95
N PHE A 221 -27.82 -13.40 -3.92
CA PHE A 221 -26.84 -12.78 -4.81
C PHE A 221 -26.29 -11.50 -4.15
N TYR A 222 -25.03 -11.19 -4.40
CA TYR A 222 -24.41 -9.91 -4.05
C TYR A 222 -23.92 -9.20 -5.31
N TYR A 223 -23.86 -7.87 -5.25
CA TYR A 223 -23.29 -7.06 -6.30
C TYR A 223 -21.77 -6.91 -6.09
N GLY A 224 -21.01 -6.99 -7.18
CA GLY A 224 -19.57 -6.83 -7.24
C GLY A 224 -19.18 -6.41 -8.65
N ALA A 225 -19.02 -5.11 -8.89
CA ALA A 225 -18.97 -4.51 -10.23
C ALA A 225 -17.81 -5.04 -11.08
N PHE A 226 -16.72 -5.44 -10.43
CA PHE A 226 -15.46 -5.86 -11.03
C PHE A 226 -15.31 -7.39 -11.10
N SER A 227 -15.59 -8.11 -10.00
CA SER A 227 -15.49 -9.57 -9.93
C SER A 227 -16.20 -10.14 -8.69
N ASP A 228 -16.34 -11.46 -8.64
CA ASP A 228 -16.80 -12.22 -7.46
C ASP A 228 -15.83 -12.11 -6.26
N ARG A 229 -14.61 -11.61 -6.47
CA ARG A 229 -13.61 -11.34 -5.43
C ARG A 229 -13.69 -9.93 -4.86
N MET A 230 -14.47 -9.05 -5.49
CA MET A 230 -14.60 -7.63 -5.13
C MET A 230 -16.08 -7.28 -4.94
N PRO A 231 -16.72 -7.72 -3.83
CA PRO A 231 -18.07 -7.33 -3.47
C PRO A 231 -18.13 -5.83 -3.12
N ASP A 232 -19.08 -5.13 -3.73
CA ASP A 232 -19.20 -3.69 -3.59
C ASP A 232 -19.91 -3.31 -2.28
N LEU A 233 -19.39 -2.26 -1.64
CA LEU A 233 -19.91 -1.69 -0.42
C LEU A 233 -21.18 -0.90 -0.71
N ASN A 234 -22.19 -1.05 0.15
CA ASN A 234 -23.43 -0.31 0.09
C ASN A 234 -23.22 1.13 0.58
N LEU A 235 -22.72 2.01 -0.27
CA LEU A 235 -22.45 3.42 0.06
C LEU A 235 -23.73 4.27 0.25
N ALA A 236 -24.92 3.70 0.08
CA ALA A 236 -26.17 4.30 0.56
C ALA A 236 -26.42 4.05 2.06
N ASN A 237 -25.68 3.13 2.69
CA ASN A 237 -25.69 2.92 4.13
C ASN A 237 -24.77 3.98 4.82
N PRO A 238 -25.30 4.81 5.74
CA PRO A 238 -24.50 5.82 6.41
C PRO A 238 -23.42 5.24 7.34
N GLU A 239 -23.58 4.02 7.86
CA GLU A 239 -22.56 3.37 8.71
C GLU A 239 -21.30 3.03 7.92
N VAL A 240 -21.46 2.53 6.69
CA VAL A 240 -20.35 2.25 5.77
C VAL A 240 -19.59 3.52 5.43
N THR A 241 -20.32 4.61 5.16
CA THR A 241 -19.70 5.91 4.85
C THR A 241 -18.93 6.46 6.05
N ALA A 242 -19.52 6.40 7.25
CA ALA A 242 -18.86 6.84 8.48
C ALA A 242 -17.60 6.02 8.81
N GLU A 243 -17.60 4.71 8.55
CA GLU A 243 -16.42 3.86 8.73
C GLU A 243 -15.32 4.19 7.72
N LEU A 244 -15.66 4.44 6.45
CA LEU A 244 -14.69 4.90 5.44
C LEU A 244 -14.11 6.29 5.78
N GLU A 245 -14.91 7.19 6.37
CA GLU A 245 -14.42 8.49 6.88
C GLU A 245 -13.48 8.31 8.08
N ARG A 246 -13.77 7.37 8.98
CA ARG A 246 -12.91 7.00 10.11
C ARG A 246 -11.57 6.44 9.63
N ILE A 247 -11.59 5.56 8.64
CA ILE A 247 -10.40 5.00 8.00
C ILE A 247 -9.61 6.11 7.30
N ALA A 248 -10.26 7.00 6.55
CA ALA A 248 -9.59 8.15 5.94
C ALA A 248 -8.91 9.03 7.00
N ALA A 249 -9.53 9.21 8.19
CA ALA A 249 -8.90 9.91 9.31
C ALA A 249 -7.66 9.19 9.84
N PHE A 250 -7.67 7.86 9.96
CA PHE A 250 -6.47 7.08 10.31
C PHE A 250 -5.32 7.34 9.32
N TRP A 251 -5.56 7.27 8.01
CA TRP A 251 -4.52 7.53 7.03
C TRP A 251 -4.01 8.99 7.06
N LEU A 252 -4.89 9.98 7.16
CA LEU A 252 -4.53 11.41 7.13
C LEU A 252 -3.85 11.90 8.42
N VAL A 253 -4.28 11.40 9.58
CA VAL A 253 -3.87 11.90 10.91
C VAL A 253 -2.86 10.98 11.58
N GLU A 254 -3.11 9.67 11.55
CA GLU A 254 -2.28 8.68 12.25
C GLU A 254 -1.13 8.18 11.38
N VAL A 255 -1.31 8.02 10.05
CA VAL A 255 -0.21 7.68 9.12
C VAL A 255 0.44 8.94 8.54
N GLY A 256 -0.29 10.06 8.48
CA GLY A 256 0.22 11.38 8.10
C GLY A 256 0.15 11.71 6.61
N VAL A 257 -0.49 10.87 5.78
CA VAL A 257 -0.51 11.06 4.31
C VAL A 257 -1.21 12.38 3.94
N ASP A 258 -0.83 12.95 2.80
CA ASP A 258 -1.28 14.26 2.34
C ASP A 258 -2.55 14.21 1.48
N GLY A 259 -3.14 13.03 1.32
CA GLY A 259 -4.38 12.86 0.57
C GLY A 259 -4.49 11.52 -0.13
N PHE A 260 -5.48 11.44 -1.01
CA PHE A 260 -5.86 10.21 -1.68
C PHE A 260 -6.03 10.39 -3.18
N ARG A 261 -5.68 9.34 -3.93
CA ARG A 261 -6.30 9.06 -5.23
C ARG A 261 -7.43 8.05 -5.00
N ILE A 262 -8.60 8.31 -5.56
CA ILE A 262 -9.78 7.46 -5.36
C ILE A 262 -9.92 6.49 -6.51
N ASP A 263 -9.82 5.20 -6.19
CA ASP A 263 -10.11 4.15 -7.14
C ASP A 263 -11.61 3.94 -7.34
N ALA A 264 -11.98 3.32 -8.46
CA ALA A 264 -13.33 2.95 -8.83
C ALA A 264 -14.39 4.07 -8.76
N ALA A 265 -14.03 5.35 -8.61
CA ALA A 265 -14.92 6.46 -8.26
C ALA A 265 -16.18 6.66 -9.15
N LYS A 266 -16.21 6.10 -10.36
CA LYS A 266 -17.41 6.08 -11.21
C LYS A 266 -18.46 5.03 -10.80
N HIS A 267 -18.11 4.03 -10.00
CA HIS A 267 -18.92 2.85 -9.66
C HIS A 267 -19.53 2.91 -8.24
N LEU A 268 -19.32 4.00 -7.49
CA LEU A 268 -19.57 4.04 -6.03
C LEU A 268 -21.01 3.78 -5.58
N VAL A 269 -22.02 4.18 -6.36
CA VAL A 269 -23.43 3.97 -6.01
C VAL A 269 -24.23 3.67 -7.27
N GLU A 270 -24.90 2.52 -7.30
CA GLU A 270 -25.84 2.14 -8.34
C GLU A 270 -27.23 2.74 -8.09
N GLU A 271 -27.87 3.25 -9.14
CA GLU A 271 -29.27 3.68 -9.13
C GLU A 271 -30.17 2.72 -9.97
N GLY A 272 -29.64 1.56 -10.39
CA GLY A 272 -30.36 0.49 -11.09
C GLY A 272 -29.64 -0.06 -12.34
N PRO A 273 -30.23 -1.02 -13.09
CA PRO A 273 -29.58 -1.70 -14.22
C PRO A 273 -29.13 -0.76 -15.35
N ALA A 274 -29.81 0.37 -15.53
CA ALA A 274 -29.50 1.40 -16.52
C ALA A 274 -28.59 2.52 -15.99
N ALA A 275 -28.23 2.49 -14.70
CA ALA A 275 -27.50 3.54 -14.00
C ALA A 275 -26.55 2.91 -12.95
N GLN A 276 -25.55 2.17 -13.44
CA GLN A 276 -24.52 1.51 -12.61
C GLN A 276 -23.19 2.28 -12.55
N THR A 277 -23.04 3.38 -13.31
CA THR A 277 -21.83 4.22 -13.29
C THR A 277 -22.14 5.69 -13.47
N ASN A 278 -21.24 6.56 -12.99
CA ASN A 278 -21.33 8.02 -13.06
C ASN A 278 -22.70 8.55 -12.61
N THR A 279 -23.27 7.90 -11.58
CA THR A 279 -24.63 8.19 -11.09
C THR A 279 -24.67 9.52 -10.33
N ALA A 280 -25.86 10.08 -10.22
CA ALA A 280 -26.03 11.30 -9.43
C ALA A 280 -25.77 11.04 -7.94
N ALA A 281 -25.98 9.81 -7.48
CA ALA A 281 -25.63 9.36 -6.13
C ALA A 281 -24.12 9.30 -5.91
N SER A 282 -23.34 8.69 -6.81
CA SER A 282 -21.87 8.67 -6.73
C SER A 282 -21.27 10.06 -6.61
N HIS A 283 -21.77 11.03 -7.39
CA HIS A 283 -21.30 12.42 -7.31
C HIS A 283 -21.63 13.07 -5.96
N ARG A 284 -22.85 12.90 -5.43
CA ARG A 284 -23.22 13.43 -4.11
C ARG A 284 -22.38 12.82 -2.99
N TRP A 285 -22.10 11.50 -3.07
CA TRP A 285 -21.26 10.81 -2.10
C TRP A 285 -19.82 11.33 -2.14
N LEU A 286 -19.22 11.46 -3.34
CA LEU A 286 -17.88 12.04 -3.53
C LEU A 286 -17.76 13.49 -3.02
N GLU A 287 -18.80 14.30 -3.22
CA GLU A 287 -18.83 15.68 -2.71
C GLU A 287 -18.85 15.72 -1.18
N ALA A 288 -19.72 14.93 -0.54
CA ALA A 288 -19.83 14.84 0.91
C ALA A 288 -18.56 14.26 1.56
N PHE A 289 -18.03 13.17 1.02
CA PHE A 289 -16.83 12.51 1.56
C PHE A 289 -15.58 13.38 1.40
N ARG A 290 -15.49 14.18 0.32
CA ARG A 290 -14.45 15.22 0.18
C ARG A 290 -14.61 16.32 1.24
N GLU A 291 -15.83 16.73 1.58
CA GLU A 291 -16.08 17.70 2.66
C GLU A 291 -15.70 17.13 4.03
N ALA A 292 -15.98 15.85 4.30
CA ALA A 292 -15.52 15.15 5.51
C ALA A 292 -13.99 15.12 5.62
N ILE A 293 -13.28 14.78 4.53
CA ILE A 293 -11.81 14.81 4.48
C ILE A 293 -11.25 16.21 4.69
N ALA A 294 -11.84 17.24 4.08
CA ALA A 294 -11.44 18.63 4.29
C ALA A 294 -11.71 19.11 5.72
N ALA A 295 -12.65 18.50 6.45
CA ALA A 295 -12.86 18.75 7.87
C ALA A 295 -11.84 18.04 8.78
N ILE A 296 -11.27 16.91 8.34
CA ILE A 296 -10.20 16.17 9.02
C ILE A 296 -8.84 16.85 8.83
N LYS A 297 -8.43 17.09 7.57
CA LYS A 297 -7.15 17.70 7.19
C LYS A 297 -7.40 18.67 6.02
N PRO A 298 -7.60 19.98 6.26
CA PRO A 298 -8.04 20.95 5.24
C PRO A 298 -7.12 21.08 4.02
N GLU A 299 -5.84 20.78 4.19
CA GLU A 299 -4.83 20.76 3.13
C GLU A 299 -4.77 19.44 2.35
N ALA A 300 -5.51 18.41 2.78
CA ALA A 300 -5.49 17.09 2.16
C ALA A 300 -5.94 17.13 0.69
N TRP A 301 -5.24 16.38 -0.14
CA TRP A 301 -5.48 16.30 -1.57
C TRP A 301 -6.42 15.17 -1.93
N TRP A 302 -7.08 15.39 -3.05
CA TRP A 302 -8.20 14.58 -3.48
C TRP A 302 -8.16 14.47 -5.00
N SER A 303 -7.70 13.33 -5.50
CA SER A 303 -7.62 13.03 -6.93
C SER A 303 -8.69 12.02 -7.31
N VAL A 304 -9.60 12.41 -8.20
CA VAL A 304 -10.68 11.56 -8.70
C VAL A 304 -10.63 11.56 -10.21
N ARG A 305 -10.65 10.36 -10.82
CA ARG A 305 -10.69 10.20 -12.28
C ARG A 305 -12.09 9.83 -12.77
N CYS A 306 -13.00 10.81 -12.79
CA CYS A 306 -14.25 10.69 -13.55
C CYS A 306 -13.96 10.90 -15.04
N SER A 307 -13.63 9.83 -15.77
CA SER A 307 -13.63 9.87 -17.24
C SER A 307 -15.06 9.86 -17.76
N THR A 308 -15.42 10.89 -18.54
CA THR A 308 -16.66 10.99 -19.32
C THR A 308 -16.80 9.87 -20.33
#